data_AF-A0A0R1Z080-F1
#
_entry.id   AF-A0A0R1Z080-F1
#
_cell.length_a   1.000
_cell.length_b   1.000
_cell.length_c   1.000
_cell.angle_alpha   90.00
_cell.angle_beta   90.00
_cell.angle_gamma   90.00
#
_symmetry.space_group_name_H-M   'P 1'
#
loop_
_entity.id
_entity.type
_entity.pdbx_description
1 polymer ?
#
loop_
_entity_poly.entity_id
_entity_poly.type
_entity_poly.pdbx_seq_one_letter_code
_entity_poly.pdbx_strand_id
1 'polypeptide(L)'
;MQNKTKHKLSAAQICGWIIWWLVTIVIIGVIIILFTRSADGAGASTTFQYKLIDIFFSLLYVTQQIIAFFAIKLLHKNGGYLWPIVLIVLAFLGSFLYIVPGIWGLIVNHPQKR
;
A
#
# COMPACT_ATOMS: atom_id res chain seq x y z
N MET A 1 -13.28 -9.64 36.11
CA MET A 1 -13.64 -8.83 34.93
C MET A 1 -12.36 -8.43 34.21
N GLN A 2 -12.02 -9.10 33.10
CA GLN A 2 -10.87 -8.73 32.28
C GLN A 2 -11.17 -7.42 31.57
N ASN A 3 -10.48 -6.35 31.98
CA ASN A 3 -10.55 -5.05 31.35
C ASN A 3 -9.94 -5.19 29.95
N LYS A 4 -10.79 -5.40 28.93
CA LYS A 4 -10.40 -5.40 27.52
C LYS A 4 -9.90 -4.00 27.19
N THR A 5 -8.61 -3.76 27.40
CA THR A 5 -7.91 -2.58 26.91
C THR A 5 -8.15 -2.53 25.40
N LYS A 6 -9.04 -1.63 24.98
CA LYS A 6 -9.28 -1.33 23.58
C LYS A 6 -7.91 -1.02 22.99
N HIS A 7 -7.41 -1.91 22.15
CA HIS A 7 -6.14 -1.75 21.43
C HIS A 7 -6.34 -0.56 20.48
N LYS A 8 -6.15 0.67 21.00
CA LYS A 8 -6.30 1.88 20.20
C LYS A 8 -5.26 1.78 19.09
N LEU A 9 -5.73 1.76 17.85
CA LEU A 9 -4.86 1.83 16.69
C LEU A 9 -3.98 3.07 16.86
N SER A 10 -2.66 2.90 16.77
CA SER A 10 -1.73 4.01 16.81
C SER A 10 -2.00 4.91 15.60
N ALA A 11 -1.79 6.22 15.76
CA ALA A 11 -2.01 7.21 14.69
C ALA A 11 -1.28 6.82 13.38
N ALA A 12 -0.14 6.15 13.49
CA ALA A 12 0.61 5.61 12.35
C ALA A 12 -0.15 4.54 11.58
N GLN A 13 -0.88 3.66 12.28
CA GLN A 13 -1.74 2.66 11.64
C GLN A 13 -2.94 3.30 10.97
N ILE A 14 -3.57 4.30 11.61
CA ILE A 14 -4.69 5.02 11.03
C ILE A 14 -4.25 5.72 9.73
N CYS A 15 -3.11 6.41 9.76
CA CYS A 15 -2.50 7.01 8.57
C CYS A 15 -2.21 5.96 7.48
N GLY A 16 -1.65 4.82 7.86
CA GLY A 16 -1.43 3.69 6.94
C GLY A 16 -2.71 3.21 6.27
N TRP A 17 -3.79 3.05 7.02
CA TRP A 17 -5.09 2.64 6.48
C TRP A 17 -5.68 3.68 5.52
N ILE A 18 -5.56 4.97 5.82
CA ILE A 18 -6.02 6.05 4.93
C ILE A 18 -5.27 5.97 3.60
N ILE A 19 -3.95 5.85 3.65
CA ILE A 19 -3.11 5.77 2.45
C ILE A 19 -3.39 4.50 1.66
N TRP A 20 -3.57 3.37 2.34
CA TRP A 20 -3.91 2.11 1.69
C TRP A 20 -5.22 2.20 0.89
N TRP A 21 -6.26 2.82 1.46
CA TRP A 21 -7.52 3.06 0.75
C TRP A 21 -7.35 4.03 -0.41
N LEU A 22 -6.59 5.11 -0.23
CA LEU A 22 -6.31 6.08 -1.29
C LEU A 22 -5.61 5.41 -2.49
N VAL A 23 -4.54 4.64 -2.24
CA VAL A 23 -3.82 3.89 -3.28
C VAL A 23 -4.75 2.88 -3.95
N THR A 24 -5.60 2.18 -3.18
CA THR A 24 -6.58 1.23 -3.72
C THR A 24 -7.55 1.90 -4.68
N ILE A 25 -8.11 3.06 -4.31
CA ILE A 25 -9.05 3.82 -5.15
C ILE A 25 -8.37 4.26 -6.45
N VAL A 26 -7.12 4.73 -6.37
CA VAL A 26 -6.35 5.11 -7.56
C VAL A 26 -6.12 3.92 -8.49
N ILE A 27 -5.70 2.77 -7.97
CA ILE A 27 -5.49 1.56 -8.77
C ILE A 27 -6.80 1.13 -9.44
N ILE A 28 -7.90 1.06 -8.69
CA ILE A 28 -9.22 0.70 -9.24
C ILE A 28 -9.65 1.72 -10.31
N GLY A 29 -9.45 3.01 -10.07
CA GLY A 29 -9.78 4.07 -11.03
C GLY A 29 -9.00 3.93 -12.34
N VAL A 30 -7.69 3.65 -12.26
CA VAL A 30 -6.85 3.41 -13.44
C VAL A 30 -7.32 2.16 -14.20
N ILE A 31 -7.59 1.06 -13.49
CA ILE A 31 -8.14 -0.17 -14.10
C ILE A 31 -9.45 0.15 -14.84
N ILE A 32 -10.41 0.83 -14.20
CA ILE A 32 -11.69 1.19 -14.82
C ILE A 32 -11.47 2.05 -16.07
N ILE A 33 -10.56 3.03 -16.05
CA ILE A 33 -10.25 3.86 -17.22
C ILE A 33 -9.66 3.01 -18.36
N LEU A 34 -8.77 2.07 -18.03
CA LEU A 34 -8.18 1.16 -19.03
C LEU A 34 -9.22 0.22 -19.64
N PHE A 35 -10.20 -0.24 -18.85
CA PHE A 35 -11.29 -1.10 -19.34
C PHE A 35 -12.40 -0.33 -20.07
N THR A 36 -12.65 0.93 -19.74
CA THR A 36 -13.70 1.77 -20.38
C THR A 36 -13.19 2.53 -21.61
N ARG A 37 -11.88 2.68 -21.78
CA ARG A 37 -11.28 3.05 -23.07
C ARG A 37 -11.41 1.87 -24.06
N SER A 38 -12.60 1.71 -24.61
CA SER A 38 -12.82 0.97 -25.85
C SER A 38 -11.90 1.51 -26.94
N ALA A 39 -11.46 0.62 -27.84
CA ALA A 39 -10.44 0.82 -28.88
C ALA A 39 -10.62 2.02 -29.84
N ASP A 40 -11.67 2.83 -29.70
CA ASP A 40 -12.09 3.83 -30.67
C ASP A 40 -11.45 5.22 -30.47
N GLY A 41 -10.94 5.53 -29.26
CA GLY A 41 -10.41 6.87 -28.95
C GLY A 41 -8.92 7.08 -29.15
N ALA A 42 -8.13 6.00 -29.23
CA ALA A 42 -6.67 6.08 -29.27
C ALA A 42 -6.04 5.52 -30.56
N GLY A 43 -6.82 4.85 -31.43
CA GLY A 43 -6.30 4.24 -32.67
C GLY A 43 -5.22 3.16 -32.47
N ALA A 44 -4.78 2.93 -31.23
CA ALA A 44 -3.82 1.91 -30.90
C ALA A 44 -4.57 0.59 -30.84
N SER A 45 -4.43 -0.23 -31.88
CA SER A 45 -4.59 -1.66 -31.75
C SER A 45 -3.75 -2.08 -30.53
N THR A 46 -4.38 -2.41 -29.41
CA THR A 46 -3.66 -2.89 -28.24
C THR A 46 -3.13 -4.27 -28.59
N THR A 47 -1.94 -4.29 -29.19
CA THR A 47 -1.22 -5.50 -29.54
C THR A 47 -1.18 -6.39 -28.29
N PHE A 48 -1.38 -7.69 -28.45
CA PHE A 48 -1.41 -8.68 -27.38
C PHE A 48 -0.26 -8.50 -26.34
N GLN A 49 0.90 -8.02 -26.80
CA GLN A 49 2.05 -7.66 -25.97
C GLN A 49 1.75 -6.59 -24.91
N TYR A 50 1.05 -5.51 -25.26
CA TYR A 50 0.71 -4.44 -24.30
C TYR A 50 -0.29 -4.92 -23.25
N LYS A 51 -1.26 -5.76 -23.65
CA LYS A 51 -2.19 -6.39 -22.70
C LYS A 51 -1.47 -7.30 -21.70
N LEU A 52 -0.47 -8.07 -22.13
CA LEU A 52 0.32 -8.91 -21.23
C LEU A 52 1.10 -8.07 -20.21
N ILE A 53 1.67 -6.95 -20.65
CA ILE A 53 2.39 -6.01 -19.79
C ILE A 53 1.43 -5.41 -18.75
N ASP A 54 0.25 -4.95 -19.16
CA ASP A 54 -0.75 -4.39 -18.24
C ASP A 54 -1.22 -5.41 -17.19
N ILE A 55 -1.45 -6.66 -17.58
CA ILE A 55 -1.81 -7.74 -16.66
C ILE A 55 -0.68 -8.00 -15.65
N PHE A 56 0.57 -8.05 -16.13
CA PHE A 56 1.73 -8.28 -15.27
C PHE A 56 1.89 -7.17 -14.23
N PHE A 57 1.85 -5.90 -14.64
CA PHE A 57 1.93 -4.76 -13.72
C PHE A 57 0.73 -4.74 -12.76
N SER A 58 -0.49 -5.03 -13.23
CA SER A 58 -1.67 -5.11 -12.37
C SER A 58 -1.49 -6.14 -11.26
N LEU A 59 -0.96 -7.33 -11.58
CA LEU A 59 -0.69 -8.38 -10.60
C LEU A 59 0.39 -7.96 -9.58
N LEU A 60 1.43 -7.25 -10.03
CA LEU A 60 2.45 -6.70 -9.14
C LEU A 60 1.84 -5.69 -8.17
N TYR A 61 1.02 -4.75 -8.65
CA TYR A 61 0.35 -3.77 -7.79
C TYR A 61 -0.60 -4.41 -6.78
N VAL A 62 -1.37 -5.44 -7.19
CA VAL A 62 -2.20 -6.21 -6.25
C VAL A 62 -1.35 -6.88 -5.18
N THR A 63 -0.22 -7.47 -5.56
CA THR A 63 0.72 -8.07 -4.60
C THR A 63 1.25 -7.02 -3.62
N GLN A 64 1.64 -5.84 -4.09
CA GLN A 64 2.06 -4.72 -3.24
C GLN A 64 0.95 -4.32 -2.26
N GLN A 65 -0.31 -4.29 -2.68
CA GLN A 65 -1.45 -3.97 -1.79
C GLN A 65 -1.65 -4.99 -0.67
N ILE A 66 -1.44 -6.28 -0.95
CA ILE A 66 -1.50 -7.33 0.06
C ILE A 66 -0.36 -7.15 1.07
N ILE A 67 0.87 -6.93 0.60
CA ILE A 67 2.02 -6.73 1.49
C ILE A 67 1.83 -5.47 2.34
N ALA A 68 1.36 -4.37 1.75
CA ALA A 68 1.07 -3.12 2.45
C ALA A 68 0.01 -3.32 3.55
N PHE A 69 -1.05 -4.08 3.26
CA PHE A 69 -2.08 -4.43 4.26
C PHE A 69 -1.48 -5.12 5.47
N PHE A 70 -0.62 -6.14 5.25
CA PHE A 70 0.04 -6.84 6.35
C PHE A 70 1.03 -5.93 7.08
N ALA A 71 1.79 -5.10 6.36
CA ALA A 71 2.76 -4.20 6.96
C ALA A 71 2.10 -3.13 7.85
N ILE A 72 0.94 -2.60 7.47
CA ILE A 72 0.16 -1.68 8.31
C ILE A 72 -0.43 -2.41 9.52
N LYS A 73 -0.99 -3.62 9.31
CA LYS A 73 -1.56 -4.43 10.39
C LYS A 73 -0.51 -4.81 11.43
N LEU A 74 0.72 -5.11 11.01
CA LEU A 74 1.82 -5.52 11.87
C LEU A 74 2.79 -4.36 12.21
N LEU A 75 2.47 -3.12 11.88
CA LEU A 75 3.36 -1.96 12.05
C LEU A 75 3.95 -1.82 13.46
N HIS A 76 3.19 -2.17 14.49
CA HIS A 76 3.61 -2.12 15.90
C HIS A 76 3.81 -3.52 16.52
N LYS A 77 3.67 -4.59 15.74
CA LYS A 77 3.83 -5.96 16.25
C LYS A 77 5.33 -6.24 16.43
N ASN A 78 5.71 -6.57 17.66
CA ASN A 78 7.07 -6.94 18.11
C ASN A 78 8.08 -5.79 18.31
N GLY A 79 7.68 -4.51 18.27
CA GLY A 79 8.61 -3.38 18.45
C GLY A 79 9.77 -3.36 17.43
N GLY A 80 9.65 -4.13 16.35
CA GLY A 80 10.68 -4.31 15.35
C GLY A 80 10.49 -3.34 14.18
N TYR A 81 11.59 -2.76 13.70
CA TYR A 81 11.61 -1.84 12.57
C TYR A 81 11.28 -2.49 11.22
N LEU A 82 11.11 -3.81 11.20
CA LEU A 82 10.96 -4.61 9.98
C LEU A 82 9.74 -4.19 9.15
N TRP A 83 8.56 -4.02 9.75
CA TRP A 83 7.34 -3.63 9.05
C TRP A 83 7.34 -2.17 8.54
N PRO A 84 7.79 -1.19 9.34
CA PRO A 84 8.04 0.16 8.84
C PRO A 84 9.02 0.21 7.66
N ILE A 85 10.11 -0.58 7.69
CA ILE A 85 11.07 -0.67 6.59
C ILE A 85 10.43 -1.26 5.34
N VAL A 86 9.61 -2.32 5.48
CA VAL A 86 8.87 -2.91 4.35
C VAL A 86 7.96 -1.87 3.67
N LEU A 87 7.28 -1.00 4.44
CA LEU A 87 6.49 0.09 3.85
C LEU A 87 7.35 1.10 3.09
N ILE A 88 8.54 1.42 3.59
CA ILE A 88 9.48 2.32 2.90
C ILE A 88 9.96 1.67 1.59
N VAL A 89 10.30 0.38 1.61
CA VAL A 89 10.70 -0.37 0.40
C VAL A 89 9.57 -0.39 -0.63
N LEU A 90 8.32 -0.62 -0.19
CA LEU A 90 7.14 -0.54 -1.06
C LEU A 90 6.93 0.87 -1.65
N ALA A 91 7.33 1.92 -0.93
CA ALA A 91 7.26 3.29 -1.44
C ALA A 91 8.18 3.50 -2.65
N PHE A 92 9.38 2.92 -2.63
CA PHE A 92 10.32 2.97 -3.76
C PHE A 92 9.90 2.08 -4.94
N LEU A 93 9.13 1.02 -4.68
CA LEU A 93 8.63 0.09 -5.70
C LEU A 93 7.41 0.62 -6.49
N GLY A 94 7.09 1.90 -6.36
CA GLY A 94 6.03 2.57 -7.14
C GLY A 94 4.83 3.03 -6.32
N SER A 95 4.79 2.76 -5.02
CA SER A 95 3.69 3.17 -4.13
C SER A 95 4.13 4.23 -3.13
N PHE A 96 4.68 5.35 -3.64
CA PHE A 96 5.39 6.39 -2.87
C PHE A 96 4.66 6.87 -1.60
N LEU A 97 3.32 6.89 -1.61
CA LEU A 97 2.52 7.31 -0.46
C LEU A 97 2.75 6.45 0.79
N TYR A 98 3.16 5.18 0.65
CA TYR A 98 3.49 4.33 1.80
C TYR A 98 4.73 4.75 2.58
N ILE A 99 5.51 5.72 2.09
CA ILE A 99 6.63 6.29 2.85
C ILE A 99 6.16 6.96 4.14
N VAL A 100 4.98 7.56 4.14
CA VAL A 100 4.43 8.29 5.30
C VAL A 100 4.18 7.36 6.48
N PRO A 101 3.40 6.27 6.37
CA PRO A 101 3.20 5.34 7.47
C PRO A 101 4.46 4.56 7.81
N GLY A 102 5.38 4.37 6.85
CA GLY A 102 6.70 3.77 7.08
C GLY A 102 7.58 4.61 8.00
N ILE A 103 7.80 5.89 7.67
CA ILE A 103 8.59 6.81 8.50
C ILE A 103 7.93 7.02 9.86
N TRP A 104 6.62 7.22 9.89
CA TRP A 104 5.89 7.41 11.16
C TRP A 104 5.97 6.15 12.05
N GLY A 105 5.86 4.96 11.46
CA GLY A 105 6.04 3.69 12.15
C GLY A 105 7.45 3.52 12.74
N LEU A 106 8.50 4.00 12.07
CA LEU A 106 9.86 4.03 12.61
C LEU A 106 9.97 4.96 13.83
N ILE A 107 9.40 6.16 13.74
CA ILE A 107 9.46 7.17 14.82
C ILE A 107 8.77 6.65 16.08
N VAL A 108 7.60 6.01 15.94
CA VAL A 108 6.83 5.48 17.07
C VAL A 108 7.48 4.22 17.67
N ASN A 109 8.16 3.42 16.85
CA ASN A 109 8.85 2.21 17.30
C ASN A 109 10.29 2.46 17.80
N HIS A 110 10.83 3.68 17.71
CA HIS A 110 12.09 3.99 18.37
C HIS A 110 11.90 3.82 19.89
N PRO A 111 12.59 2.87 20.54
CA PRO A 111 12.65 2.86 21.98
C PRO A 111 13.32 4.17 22.37
N GLN A 112 12.61 5.02 23.12
CA GLN A 112 13.23 6.13 23.80
C GLN A 112 14.40 5.54 24.59
N LYS A 113 15.63 5.77 24.10
CA LYS A 113 16.81 5.66 24.95
C LYS A 113 16.53 6.60 26.12
N ARG A 114 16.21 6.01 27.26
CA ARG A 114 16.29 6.70 28.55
C ARG A 114 17.71 7.22 28.74
#